data_AF-A0A1Y4E281-F1
#
_entry.id   AF-A0A1Y4E281-F1
#
_cell.length_a   1.000
_cell.length_b   1.000
_cell.length_c   1.000
_cell.angle_alpha   90.00
_cell.angle_beta   90.00
_cell.angle_gamma   90.00
#
_symmetry.space_group_name_H-M   'P 1'
#
loop_
_entity.id
_entity.type
_entity.pdbx_description
1 polymer ?
#
loop_
_entity_poly.entity_id
_entity_poly.type
_entity_poly.pdbx_seq_one_letter_code
_entity_poly.pdbx_strand_id
1 'polypeptide(L)'
;MATSVVSGRVDDTVRARADAVIRAAGFSVADVIRVVWENIARTGVVPAAEDVAQDSPATDPWDAFMAFRSALPESPWLVTLSDQEMKDVIASRYE
;
A
#
# COMPACT_ATOMS: atom_id res chain seq x y z
N MET A 1 -33.65 -12.06 15.84
CA MET A 1 -32.28 -11.76 16.33
C MET A 1 -32.23 -10.29 16.70
N ALA A 2 -31.75 -9.96 17.89
CA ALA A 2 -31.54 -8.57 18.27
C ALA A 2 -30.31 -8.02 17.52
N THR A 3 -30.42 -6.84 16.93
CA THR A 3 -29.32 -6.15 16.27
C THR A 3 -28.81 -5.03 17.16
N SER A 4 -27.50 -4.86 17.24
CA SER A 4 -26.85 -3.77 17.97
C SER A 4 -26.11 -2.87 17.00
N VAL A 5 -26.09 -1.56 17.27
CA VAL A 5 -25.34 -0.57 16.50
C VAL A 5 -24.00 -0.32 17.19
N VAL A 6 -22.91 -0.34 16.42
CA VAL A 6 -21.56 0.01 16.87
C VAL A 6 -21.17 1.34 16.22
N SER A 7 -20.66 2.28 17.02
CA SER A 7 -20.16 3.57 16.53
C SER A 7 -18.86 3.95 17.23
N GLY A 8 -17.97 4.63 16.50
CA GLY A 8 -16.68 5.12 16.98
C GLY A 8 -16.21 6.31 16.16
N ARG A 9 -15.40 7.18 16.75
CA ARG A 9 -14.80 8.32 16.05
C ARG A 9 -13.43 7.94 15.50
N VAL A 10 -13.15 8.38 14.28
CA VAL A 10 -11.87 8.23 13.60
C VAL A 10 -11.54 9.57 12.95
N ASP A 11 -10.27 9.91 12.88
CA ASP A 11 -9.81 11.09 12.13
C ASP A 11 -10.21 11.01 10.65
N ASP A 12 -10.61 12.13 10.06
CA ASP A 12 -11.11 12.17 8.68
C ASP A 12 -10.05 11.77 7.66
N THR A 13 -8.77 12.09 7.90
CA THR A 13 -7.68 11.71 7.01
C THR A 13 -7.39 10.21 7.09
N VAL A 14 -7.48 9.63 8.28
CA VAL A 14 -7.35 8.19 8.51
C VAL A 14 -8.49 7.45 7.81
N ARG A 15 -9.73 7.94 7.98
CA ARG A 15 -10.91 7.39 7.30
C ARG A 15 -10.75 7.40 5.79
N ALA A 16 -10.34 8.53 5.20
CA ALA A 16 -10.20 8.64 3.75
C ALA A 16 -9.18 7.64 3.18
N ARG A 17 -8.03 7.47 3.87
CA ARG A 17 -7.00 6.50 3.48
C ARG A 17 -7.51 5.05 3.58
N ALA A 18 -8.15 4.70 4.69
CA ALA A 18 -8.71 3.37 4.89
C ALA A 18 -9.83 3.07 3.86
N ASP A 19 -10.73 4.02 3.60
CA ASP A 19 -11.84 3.87 2.66
C ASP A 19 -11.36 3.59 1.23
N ALA A 20 -10.21 4.12 0.82
CA ALA A 20 -9.62 3.82 -0.49
C ALA A 20 -9.17 2.37 -0.58
N VAL A 21 -8.46 1.88 0.44
CA VAL A 21 -7.96 0.50 0.50
C VAL A 21 -9.10 -0.52 0.61
N ILE A 22 -10.06 -0.25 1.48
CA ILE A 22 -11.23 -1.12 1.70
C ILE A 22 -12.03 -1.29 0.40
N ARG A 23 -12.28 -0.18 -0.31
CA ARG A 23 -13.00 -0.21 -1.59
C ARG A 23 -12.21 -0.90 -2.69
N ALA A 24 -10.90 -0.69 -2.77
CA ALA A 24 -10.04 -1.39 -3.72
C ALA A 24 -10.07 -2.92 -3.50
N ALA A 25 -10.23 -3.38 -2.26
CA ALA A 25 -10.41 -4.78 -1.91
C ALA A 25 -11.84 -5.32 -2.13
N GLY A 26 -12.78 -4.48 -2.61
CA GLY A 26 -14.17 -4.87 -2.88
C GLY A 26 -15.06 -4.98 -1.64
N PHE A 27 -14.61 -4.45 -0.49
CA PHE A 27 -15.38 -4.47 0.76
C PHE A 27 -16.04 -3.11 1.05
N SER A 28 -17.07 -3.12 1.89
CA SER A 28 -17.59 -1.91 2.53
C SER A 28 -17.01 -1.75 3.93
N VAL A 29 -17.07 -0.52 4.48
CA VAL A 29 -16.69 -0.26 5.88
C VAL A 29 -17.51 -1.12 6.84
N ALA A 30 -18.80 -1.32 6.55
CA ALA A 30 -19.68 -2.14 7.38
C ALA A 30 -19.26 -3.61 7.36
N ASP A 31 -18.80 -4.14 6.23
CA ASP A 31 -18.28 -5.51 6.15
C ASP A 31 -17.02 -5.68 6.99
N VAL A 32 -16.10 -4.71 6.94
CA VAL A 32 -14.88 -4.73 7.75
C VAL A 32 -15.22 -4.73 9.24
N ILE A 33 -16.10 -3.82 9.69
CA ILE A 33 -16.54 -3.77 11.09
C ILE A 33 -17.18 -5.10 11.50
N ARG A 34 -18.09 -5.64 10.70
CA ARG A 34 -18.76 -6.91 10.97
C ARG A 34 -17.77 -8.06 11.11
N VAL A 35 -16.86 -8.21 10.15
CA VAL A 35 -15.86 -9.29 10.15
C VAL A 35 -14.95 -9.21 11.37
N VAL A 36 -14.51 -8.01 11.77
CA VAL A 36 -13.67 -7.84 12.96
C VAL A 36 -14.40 -8.28 14.22
N TRP A 37 -15.65 -7.84 14.41
CA TRP A 37 -16.46 -8.21 15.57
C TRP A 37 -16.79 -9.71 15.61
N GLU A 38 -17.16 -10.30 14.47
CA GLU A 38 -17.38 -11.75 14.35
C GLU A 38 -16.11 -12.53 14.67
N ASN A 39 -14.94 -12.05 14.24
CA ASN A 39 -13.67 -12.70 14.52
C ASN A 39 -13.30 -12.62 16.00
N ILE A 40 -13.50 -11.46 16.64
CA ILE A 40 -13.30 -11.30 18.10
C ILE A 40 -14.22 -12.25 18.86
N ALA A 41 -15.50 -12.29 18.52
CA ALA A 41 -16.47 -13.16 19.18
C ALA A 41 -16.10 -14.66 19.02
N ARG A 42 -15.57 -15.04 17.86
CA ARG A 42 -15.16 -16.42 17.57
C ARG A 42 -13.84 -16.81 18.25
N THR A 43 -12.87 -15.91 18.31
CA THR A 43 -11.49 -16.23 18.74
C THR A 43 -11.17 -15.78 20.15
N GLY A 44 -11.93 -14.84 20.71
CA GLY A 44 -11.61 -14.16 21.97
C GLY A 44 -10.41 -13.20 21.88
N VAL A 45 -9.84 -13.00 20.69
CA VAL A 45 -8.66 -12.16 20.47
C VAL A 45 -9.06 -10.85 19.84
N VAL A 46 -8.72 -9.75 20.49
CA VAL A 46 -8.80 -8.41 19.90
C VAL A 46 -7.60 -8.22 18.97
N PRO A 47 -7.80 -7.82 17.70
CA PRO A 47 -6.69 -7.45 16.83
C PRO A 47 -5.90 -6.32 17.50
N ALA A 48 -4.71 -6.64 18.01
CA ALA A 48 -3.75 -5.62 18.35
C ALA A 48 -3.09 -5.17 17.05
N ALA A 49 -2.85 -3.87 16.90
CA ALA A 49 -1.74 -3.48 16.07
C ALA A 49 -0.53 -4.14 16.72
N GLU A 50 0.05 -5.14 16.05
CA GLU A 50 1.46 -5.42 16.31
C GLU A 50 2.14 -4.06 16.19
N ASP A 51 2.95 -3.67 17.17
CA ASP A 51 3.84 -2.54 17.04
C ASP A 51 4.76 -2.86 15.86
N VAL A 52 4.27 -2.65 14.63
CA VAL A 52 5.10 -2.39 13.49
C VAL A 52 5.70 -1.07 13.89
N ALA A 53 6.83 -1.20 14.58
CA ALA A 53 7.61 -0.12 15.09
C ALA A 53 7.52 1.01 14.07
N GLN A 54 6.83 2.09 14.46
CA GLN A 54 6.94 3.36 13.75
C GLN A 54 8.40 3.86 13.77
N ASP A 55 9.32 3.12 14.42
CA ASP A 55 10.77 3.22 14.36
C ASP A 55 11.43 2.53 13.16
N SER A 56 10.70 2.08 12.13
CA SER A 56 11.32 2.22 10.82
C SER A 56 11.32 3.72 10.57
N PRO A 57 12.49 4.43 10.68
CA PRO A 57 12.52 5.83 10.31
C PRO A 57 11.85 5.89 8.95
N ALA A 58 10.86 6.79 8.79
CA ALA A 58 10.24 7.03 7.50
C ALA A 58 11.42 7.18 6.54
N THR A 59 11.70 6.12 5.78
CA THR A 59 12.89 6.09 4.96
C THR A 59 12.65 7.25 4.03
N ASP A 60 13.52 8.25 4.09
CA ASP A 60 13.36 9.45 3.28
C ASP A 60 12.97 8.97 1.88
N PRO A 61 11.85 9.43 1.28
CA PRO A 61 11.41 8.92 0.00
C PRO A 61 12.53 8.87 -1.05
N TRP A 62 13.52 9.76 -0.91
CA TRP A 62 14.77 9.73 -1.65
C TRP A 62 15.66 8.51 -1.37
N ASP A 63 15.89 8.16 -0.11
CA ASP A 63 16.64 6.97 0.29
C ASP A 63 15.95 5.68 -0.17
N ALA A 64 14.62 5.61 -0.07
CA ALA A 64 13.83 4.49 -0.56
C ALA A 64 13.96 4.36 -2.10
N PHE A 65 13.93 5.49 -2.81
CA PHE A 65 14.15 5.52 -4.25
C PHE A 65 15.57 5.07 -4.63
N MET A 66 16.60 5.51 -3.90
CA MET A 66 17.98 5.09 -4.15
C MET A 66 18.21 3.61 -3.87
N ALA A 67 17.61 3.07 -2.81
CA ALA A 67 17.62 1.64 -2.54
C ALA A 67 16.97 0.84 -3.68
N PHE A 68 15.79 1.28 -4.16
CA PHE A 68 15.13 0.67 -5.32
C PHE A 68 16.01 0.74 -6.57
N ARG A 69 16.59 1.90 -6.89
CA ARG A 69 17.52 2.07 -8.02
C ARG A 69 18.67 1.08 -7.93
N SER A 70 19.28 0.92 -6.76
CA SER A 70 20.42 0.02 -6.56
C SER A 70 20.08 -1.46 -6.71
N ALA A 71 18.81 -1.83 -6.53
CA ALA A 71 18.32 -3.19 -6.69
C ALA A 71 17.98 -3.53 -8.15
N LEU A 72 17.95 -2.55 -9.06
CA LEU A 72 17.68 -2.81 -10.47
C LEU A 72 18.89 -3.50 -11.12
N PRO A 73 18.66 -4.49 -12.00
CA PRO A 73 19.74 -5.14 -12.73
C PRO A 73 20.48 -4.12 -13.62
N GLU A 74 21.80 -4.24 -13.68
CA GLU A 74 22.59 -3.46 -14.62
C GLU A 74 22.12 -3.74 -16.05
N SER A 75 22.06 -2.70 -16.87
CA SER A 75 21.72 -2.80 -18.29
C SER A 75 22.90 -2.29 -19.12
N PRO A 76 23.97 -3.10 -19.29
CA PRO A 76 25.19 -2.69 -19.99
C PRO A 76 24.90 -2.18 -21.40
N TRP A 77 23.91 -2.78 -22.06
CA TRP A 77 23.50 -2.43 -23.41
C TRP A 77 22.96 -0.98 -23.52
N LEU A 78 22.31 -0.45 -22.47
CA LEU A 78 21.81 0.93 -22.45
C LEU A 78 22.96 1.94 -22.39
N VAL A 79 24.04 1.60 -21.69
CA VAL A 79 25.20 2.50 -21.48
C VAL A 79 26.08 2.59 -22.74
N THR A 80 25.93 1.64 -23.66
CA THR A 80 26.68 1.58 -24.92
C THR A 80 25.92 2.16 -26.12
N LEU A 81 24.67 2.58 -25.95
CA LEU A 81 23.91 3.19 -27.05
C LEU A 81 24.42 4.58 -27.37
N SER A 82 24.51 4.90 -28.66
CA SER A 82 24.61 6.27 -29.13
C SER A 82 23.30 7.03 -28.89
N ASP A 83 23.37 8.36 -28.88
CA ASP A 83 22.18 9.23 -28.73
C ASP A 83 21.08 8.92 -29.74
N GLN A 84 21.45 8.46 -30.95
CA GLN A 84 20.49 8.10 -31.99
C GLN A 84 19.83 6.76 -31.67
N GLU A 85 20.60 5.74 -31.28
CA GLU A 85 20.07 4.43 -30.91
C GLU A 85 19.18 4.51 -29.66
N MET A 86 19.49 5.39 -28.72
CA MET A 86 18.62 5.64 -27.56
C MET A 86 17.28 6.29 -27.97
N LYS A 87 17.29 7.24 -28.91
CA LYS A 87 16.06 7.84 -29.44
C LYS A 87 15.21 6.81 -30.18
N ASP A 88 15.82 5.91 -30.94
CA ASP A 88 15.12 4.87 -31.70
C ASP A 88 14.48 3.81 -30.77
N VAL A 89 15.17 3.44 -29.68
CA VAL A 89 14.61 2.57 -28.63
C VAL A 89 13.41 3.21 -27.92
N ILE A 90 13.46 4.51 -27.65
CA ILE A 90 12.33 5.23 -27.05
C ILE A 90 11.16 5.31 -28.05
N ALA A 91 11.44 5.67 -29.31
CA ALA A 91 10.43 5.81 -30.35
C ALA A 91 9.68 4.49 -30.62
N SER A 92 10.39 3.36 -30.71
CA SER A 92 9.79 2.03 -30.95
C SER A 92 8.88 1.54 -29.81
N ARG A 93 8.87 2.18 -28.64
CA ARG A 93 7.99 1.86 -27.52
C ARG A 93 6.64 2.57 -27.57
N TYR A 94 6.49 3.55 -28.45
CA TYR A 94 5.27 4.35 -28.62
C TYR A 94 4.64 4.22 -30.02
N GLU A 95 5.15 3.31 -30.84
CA GLU A 95 4.51 2.79 -32.06
C GLU A 95 3.64 1.56 -31.74
#